data_AF-A0A219AEN6-F1
#
_entry.id   AF-A0A219AEN6-F1
#
_cell.length_a   1.000
_cell.length_b   1.000
_cell.length_c   1.000
_cell.angle_alpha   90.00
_cell.angle_beta   90.00
_cell.angle_gamma   90.00
#
_symmetry.space_group_name_H-M   'P 1'
#
loop_
_entity.id
_entity.type
_entity.pdbx_description
1 polymer ?
#
loop_
_entity_poly.entity_id
_entity_poly.type
_entity_poly.pdbx_seq_one_letter_code
_entity_poly.pdbx_strand_id
1 'polypeptide(L)'
;MKNYVIILLFFAVSGISAQQIVYKPINPAFGGDTFNYQWLLSSANAQNQFDDGDNKFGNLLDDFNSMDSFTQSLNRQLLSQLTGKLIDDKFGNGGIAPGKYMFGSLFLDVSEASQGLVINILDTQTGEQSQIIIPR
;
A
#
# COMPACT_ATOMS: atom_id res chain seq x y z
N MET A 1 -67.12 1.93 53.90
CA MET A 1 -66.23 0.99 53.19
C MET A 1 -65.68 1.57 51.89
N LYS A 2 -66.52 2.14 51.00
CA LYS A 2 -66.07 2.76 49.74
C LYS A 2 -65.04 3.89 49.90
N ASN A 3 -65.19 4.74 50.93
CA ASN A 3 -64.27 5.85 51.20
C ASN A 3 -62.87 5.41 51.66
N TYR A 4 -62.76 4.30 52.38
CA TYR A 4 -61.46 3.75 52.80
C TYR A 4 -60.70 3.14 51.63
N VAL A 5 -61.42 2.54 50.67
CA VAL A 5 -60.84 1.99 49.42
C VAL A 5 -60.24 3.11 48.56
N ILE A 6 -60.89 4.27 48.50
CA ILE A 6 -60.40 5.42 47.73
C ILE A 6 -59.10 5.99 48.34
N ILE A 7 -59.02 6.07 49.67
CA ILE A 7 -57.81 6.55 50.37
C ILE A 7 -56.64 5.58 50.18
N LEU A 8 -56.91 4.27 50.23
CA LEU A 8 -55.90 3.23 49.99
C LEU A 8 -55.37 3.27 48.54
N LEU A 9 -56.25 3.55 47.58
CA LEU A 9 -55.87 3.68 46.16
C LEU A 9 -54.97 4.90 45.92
N PHE A 10 -55.18 6.01 46.64
CA PHE A 10 -54.36 7.22 46.53
C PHE A 10 -52.93 7.03 47.07
N PHE A 11 -52.78 6.27 48.16
CA PHE A 11 -51.46 5.92 48.70
C PHE A 11 -50.69 4.91 47.84
N ALA A 12 -51.36 4.15 46.97
CA ALA A 12 -50.70 3.20 46.07
C ALA A 12 -49.98 3.88 44.88
N VAL A 13 -50.27 5.15 44.59
CA VAL A 13 -49.74 5.87 43.41
C VAL A 13 -48.51 6.73 43.74
N SER A 14 -48.14 6.90 45.02
CA SER A 14 -47.05 7.80 45.45
C SER A 14 -45.62 7.28 45.21
N GLY A 15 -45.44 6.24 44.38
CA GLY A 15 -44.15 5.61 44.09
C GLY A 15 -43.68 5.72 42.63
N ILE A 16 -44.27 6.60 41.83
CA ILE A 16 -43.89 6.73 40.41
C ILE A 16 -42.65 7.63 40.30
N SER A 17 -41.48 7.00 40.24
CA SER A 17 -40.22 7.65 39.92
C SER A 17 -39.94 7.54 38.43
N ALA A 18 -39.89 8.67 37.73
CA ALA A 18 -39.45 8.74 36.34
C ALA A 18 -38.03 9.31 36.27
N GLN A 19 -37.18 8.76 35.40
CA GLN A 19 -35.87 9.30 35.10
C GLN A 19 -35.89 10.03 33.76
N GLN A 20 -35.08 11.08 33.65
CA GLN A 20 -34.86 11.77 32.38
C GLN A 20 -34.13 10.84 31.40
N ILE A 21 -34.67 10.71 30.19
CA ILE A 21 -33.96 10.08 29.08
C ILE A 21 -33.02 11.13 28.49
N VAL A 22 -31.71 10.89 28.58
CA VAL A 22 -30.68 11.72 27.94
C VAL A 22 -30.23 11.01 26.67
N TYR A 23 -30.36 11.70 25.53
CA TYR A 23 -29.86 11.18 24.27
C TYR A 23 -28.34 11.32 24.21
N LYS A 24 -27.66 10.21 23.99
CA LYS A 24 -26.23 10.17 23.64
C LYS A 24 -26.10 9.53 22.26
N PRO A 25 -25.53 10.22 21.27
CA PRO A 25 -25.25 9.63 19.96
C PRO A 25 -24.34 8.40 20.08
N ILE A 26 -24.57 7.39 19.24
CA ILE A 26 -23.74 6.18 19.21
C ILE A 26 -22.41 6.48 18.51
N ASN A 27 -22.43 7.32 17.47
CA ASN A 27 -21.25 7.71 16.72
C ASN A 27 -20.47 8.81 17.46
N PRO A 28 -19.17 8.57 17.80
CA PRO A 28 -18.32 9.54 18.48
C PRO A 28 -18.23 10.90 17.81
N ALA A 29 -18.37 10.97 16.48
CA ALA A 29 -18.31 12.24 15.72
C ALA A 29 -19.37 13.27 16.15
N PHE A 30 -20.46 12.82 16.76
CA PHE A 30 -21.54 13.69 17.25
C PHE A 30 -21.51 13.86 18.78
N GLY A 31 -20.40 13.54 19.45
CA GLY A 31 -20.29 13.58 20.92
C GLY A 31 -20.71 12.27 21.61
N GLY A 32 -20.68 11.17 20.85
CA GLY A 32 -20.89 9.82 21.36
C GLY A 32 -19.68 9.24 22.10
N ASP A 33 -19.76 7.95 22.43
CA ASP A 33 -18.66 7.26 23.10
C ASP A 33 -17.50 6.97 22.15
N THR A 34 -16.27 7.38 22.49
CA THR A 34 -15.08 7.18 21.66
C THR A 34 -14.72 5.71 21.46
N PHE A 35 -15.05 4.84 22.42
CA PHE A 35 -14.76 3.41 22.31
C PHE A 35 -15.56 2.72 21.20
N ASN A 36 -16.70 3.30 20.80
CA ASN A 36 -17.52 2.76 19.70
C ASN A 36 -16.88 2.98 18.33
N TYR A 37 -15.87 3.85 18.21
CA TYR A 37 -15.24 4.17 16.93
C TYR A 37 -14.68 2.93 16.22
N GLN A 38 -13.89 2.12 16.93
CA GLN A 38 -13.22 0.96 16.34
C GLN A 38 -14.23 -0.07 15.82
N TRP A 39 -15.30 -0.31 16.58
CA TRP A 39 -16.34 -1.24 16.19
C TRP A 39 -17.18 -0.72 15.01
N LEU A 40 -17.55 0.55 15.02
CA LEU A 40 -18.29 1.18 13.92
C LEU A 40 -17.48 1.17 12.62
N LEU A 41 -16.18 1.50 12.70
CA LEU A 41 -15.27 1.49 11.54
C LEU A 41 -15.07 0.08 11.00
N SER A 42 -14.85 -0.90 11.88
CA SER A 42 -14.71 -2.31 11.46
C SER A 42 -15.98 -2.84 10.81
N SER A 43 -17.14 -2.54 11.40
CA SER A 43 -18.45 -2.96 10.86
C SER A 43 -18.76 -2.30 9.52
N ALA A 44 -18.34 -1.04 9.33
CA ALA A 44 -18.48 -0.33 8.06
C ALA A 44 -17.58 -0.92 6.98
N ASN A 45 -16.32 -1.21 7.28
CA ASN A 45 -15.39 -1.83 6.33
C ASN A 45 -15.82 -3.24 5.93
N ALA A 46 -16.30 -4.06 6.88
CA ALA A 46 -16.78 -5.41 6.60
C ALA A 46 -18.00 -5.46 5.66
N GLN A 47 -18.78 -4.39 5.62
CA GLN A 47 -19.94 -4.24 4.74
C GLN A 47 -19.64 -3.39 3.50
N ASN A 48 -18.44 -2.84 3.39
CA ASN A 48 -18.06 -2.02 2.27
C ASN A 48 -17.88 -2.91 1.03
N GLN A 49 -18.83 -2.80 0.10
CA GLN A 49 -18.80 -3.52 -1.19
C GLN A 49 -18.00 -2.76 -2.25
N PHE A 50 -17.57 -1.53 -1.96
CA PHE A 50 -16.63 -0.78 -2.78
C PHE A 50 -15.23 -1.27 -2.43
N ASP A 51 -14.83 -2.35 -3.09
CA ASP A 51 -13.42 -2.57 -3.34
C ASP A 51 -13.07 -1.57 -4.44
N ASP A 52 -12.16 -0.64 -4.16
CA ASP A 52 -11.62 0.21 -5.23
C ASP A 52 -10.89 -0.74 -6.21
N GLY A 53 -11.65 -1.27 -7.18
CA GLY A 53 -11.12 -1.94 -8.37
C GLY A 53 -10.25 -1.02 -9.24
N ASP A 54 -10.06 0.22 -8.78
CA ASP A 54 -9.11 1.21 -9.27
C ASP A 54 -8.16 1.67 -8.14
N ASN A 55 -7.66 0.74 -7.33
CA ASN A 55 -6.49 0.92 -6.47
C ASN A 55 -5.20 1.15 -7.29
N LYS A 56 -5.15 2.18 -8.13
CA LYS A 56 -3.92 2.67 -8.75
C LYS A 56 -2.89 3.21 -7.73
N PHE A 57 -3.31 3.39 -6.48
CA PHE A 57 -2.43 3.81 -5.38
C PHE A 57 -2.37 2.82 -4.21
N GLY A 58 -3.35 1.92 -4.02
CA GLY A 58 -3.30 0.84 -3.02
C GLY A 58 -2.44 -0.36 -3.44
N ASN A 59 -2.43 -0.68 -4.74
CA ASN A 59 -1.54 -1.71 -5.31
C ASN A 59 -0.06 -1.33 -5.29
N LEU A 60 0.29 -0.07 -5.00
CA LEU A 60 1.69 0.30 -4.80
C LEU A 60 2.23 -0.12 -3.43
N LEU A 61 1.39 -0.49 -2.46
CA LEU A 61 1.82 -0.92 -1.13
C LEU A 61 1.59 -2.41 -0.88
N ASP A 62 0.56 -3.00 -1.49
CA ASP A 62 0.25 -4.45 -1.36
C ASP A 62 1.02 -5.32 -2.37
N ASP A 63 1.47 -4.75 -3.50
CA ASP A 63 2.38 -5.41 -4.46
C ASP A 63 3.86 -5.35 -4.02
N PHE A 64 4.16 -4.76 -2.85
CA PHE A 64 5.39 -5.04 -2.10
C PHE A 64 5.24 -6.35 -1.31
N ASN A 65 4.71 -7.39 -1.97
CA ASN A 65 4.79 -8.76 -1.52
C ASN A 65 6.22 -9.00 -1.00
N SER A 66 6.30 -9.47 0.23
CA SER A 66 7.54 -9.68 0.99
C SER A 66 8.62 -10.48 0.23
N MET A 67 8.22 -11.21 -0.82
CA MET A 67 9.09 -11.92 -1.74
C MET A 67 9.78 -11.01 -2.78
N ASP A 68 9.08 -10.03 -3.35
CA ASP A 68 9.65 -9.11 -4.33
C ASP A 68 10.57 -8.09 -3.66
N SER A 69 10.21 -7.62 -2.47
CA SER A 69 11.10 -6.78 -1.65
C SER A 69 12.34 -7.55 -1.15
N PHE A 70 12.20 -8.84 -0.81
CA PHE A 70 13.33 -9.73 -0.50
C PHE A 70 14.20 -10.00 -1.72
N THR A 71 13.61 -10.34 -2.86
CA THR A 71 14.31 -10.60 -4.13
C THR A 71 15.01 -9.34 -4.62
N GLN A 72 14.38 -8.17 -4.50
CA GLN A 72 15.02 -6.90 -4.87
C GLN A 72 16.12 -6.50 -3.87
N SER A 73 16.01 -6.86 -2.59
CA SER A 73 17.10 -6.69 -1.63
C SER A 73 18.28 -7.63 -1.90
N LEU A 74 18.01 -8.89 -2.22
CA LEU A 74 19.01 -9.87 -2.65
C LEU A 74 19.67 -9.44 -3.96
N ASN A 75 18.89 -8.99 -4.94
CA ASN A 75 19.43 -8.49 -6.21
C ASN A 75 20.31 -7.27 -5.97
N ARG A 76 19.92 -6.31 -5.12
CA ARG A 76 20.79 -5.17 -4.77
C ARG A 76 22.07 -5.62 -4.07
N GLN A 77 22.01 -6.58 -3.16
CA GLN A 77 23.20 -7.08 -2.46
C GLN A 77 24.13 -7.88 -3.39
N LEU A 78 23.57 -8.74 -4.23
CA LEU A 78 24.32 -9.51 -5.23
C LEU A 78 24.91 -8.60 -6.30
N LEU A 79 24.15 -7.61 -6.78
CA LEU A 79 24.64 -6.62 -7.73
C LEU A 79 25.75 -5.78 -7.09
N SER A 80 25.60 -5.32 -5.85
CA SER A 80 26.66 -4.58 -5.15
C SER A 80 27.95 -5.41 -4.98
N GLN A 81 27.82 -6.72 -4.71
CA GLN A 81 28.98 -7.62 -4.59
C GLN A 81 29.60 -7.95 -5.95
N LEU A 82 28.78 -8.10 -7.00
CA LEU A 82 29.24 -8.31 -8.38
C LEU A 82 29.88 -7.05 -8.94
N THR A 83 29.33 -5.88 -8.69
CA THR A 83 29.89 -4.59 -9.11
C THR A 83 31.20 -4.32 -8.39
N GLY A 84 31.31 -4.62 -7.08
CA GLY A 84 32.59 -4.55 -6.37
C GLY A 84 33.64 -5.48 -6.96
N LYS A 85 33.29 -6.75 -7.21
CA LYS A 85 34.19 -7.74 -7.80
C LYS A 85 34.51 -7.49 -9.28
N LEU A 86 33.58 -6.95 -10.07
CA LEU A 86 33.82 -6.57 -11.47
C LEU A 86 34.65 -5.28 -11.56
N ILE A 87 34.47 -4.34 -10.63
CA ILE A 87 35.34 -3.17 -10.52
C ILE A 87 36.76 -3.60 -10.14
N ASP A 88 36.91 -4.52 -9.19
CA ASP A 88 38.24 -5.03 -8.80
C ASP A 88 38.89 -5.96 -9.85
N ASP A 89 38.11 -6.78 -10.56
CA ASP A 89 38.64 -7.81 -11.49
C ASP A 89 38.71 -7.35 -12.96
N LYS A 90 37.94 -6.32 -13.35
CA LYS A 90 37.91 -5.81 -14.74
C LYS A 90 38.26 -4.33 -14.89
N PHE A 91 38.17 -3.52 -13.83
CA PHE A 91 38.44 -2.08 -13.87
C PHE A 91 39.62 -1.68 -12.99
N GLY A 92 40.76 -2.33 -13.22
CA GLY A 92 41.98 -1.55 -13.30
C GLY A 92 41.79 -0.42 -14.31
N ASN A 93 41.34 0.74 -13.85
CA ASN A 93 41.42 2.05 -14.51
C ASN A 93 40.94 2.14 -15.98
N GLY A 94 39.73 1.69 -16.36
CA GLY A 94 39.21 1.96 -17.73
C GLY A 94 37.79 1.51 -18.06
N GLY A 95 36.85 2.46 -18.17
CA GLY A 95 35.37 2.31 -18.24
C GLY A 95 34.72 1.53 -19.40
N ILE A 96 33.38 1.62 -19.46
CA ILE A 96 32.48 0.87 -20.37
C ILE A 96 32.87 1.08 -21.84
N ALA A 97 33.22 0.00 -22.53
CA ALA A 97 33.58 0.04 -23.95
C ALA A 97 32.32 -0.06 -24.84
N PRO A 98 32.23 0.72 -25.92
CA PRO A 98 31.19 0.56 -26.95
C PRO A 98 31.27 -0.83 -27.60
N GLY A 99 30.12 -1.47 -27.82
CA GLY A 99 30.09 -2.84 -28.33
C GLY A 99 28.68 -3.44 -28.41
N LYS A 100 28.56 -4.52 -29.19
CA LYS A 100 27.34 -5.33 -29.29
C LYS A 100 27.45 -6.50 -28.32
N TYR A 101 26.47 -6.63 -27.44
CA TYR A 101 26.41 -7.67 -26.43
C TYR A 101 25.12 -8.46 -26.56
N MET A 102 25.19 -9.78 -26.40
CA MET A 102 24.01 -10.64 -26.44
C MET A 102 23.83 -11.29 -25.08
N PHE A 103 22.71 -11.00 -24.44
CA PHE A 103 22.32 -11.53 -23.13
C PHE A 103 21.04 -12.35 -23.27
N GLY A 104 21.18 -13.66 -23.48
CA GLY A 104 20.03 -14.55 -23.70
C GLY A 104 19.26 -14.15 -24.96
N SER A 105 18.01 -13.69 -24.81
CA SER A 105 17.20 -13.16 -25.91
C SER A 105 17.34 -11.65 -26.15
N LEU A 106 18.09 -10.94 -25.31
CA LEU A 106 18.27 -9.49 -25.43
C LEU A 106 19.56 -9.20 -26.20
N PHE A 107 19.43 -8.49 -27.31
CA PHE A 107 20.54 -7.96 -28.08
C PHE A 107 20.75 -6.49 -27.71
N LEU A 108 21.93 -6.16 -27.20
CA LEU A 108 22.30 -4.82 -26.78
C LEU A 108 23.32 -4.26 -27.76
N ASP A 109 23.01 -3.10 -28.34
CA ASP A 109 23.94 -2.32 -29.16
C ASP A 109 24.29 -1.03 -28.40
N VAL A 110 25.51 -0.98 -27.87
CA VAL A 110 26.01 0.13 -27.09
C VAL A 110 26.87 1.00 -28.00
N SER A 111 26.34 2.18 -28.32
CA SER A 111 27.01 3.18 -29.16
C SER A 111 27.30 4.46 -28.36
N GLU A 112 28.45 5.07 -28.59
CA GLU A 112 28.79 6.36 -27.99
C GLU A 112 28.26 7.49 -28.90
N ALA A 113 27.39 8.35 -28.36
CA ALA A 113 26.90 9.55 -29.03
C ALA A 113 27.47 10.82 -28.38
N SER A 114 27.43 11.94 -29.09
CA SER A 114 27.95 13.23 -28.58
C SER A 114 27.25 13.72 -27.30
N GLN A 115 26.07 13.19 -26.99
CA GLN A 115 25.26 13.54 -25.83
C GLN A 115 25.35 12.51 -24.68
N GLY A 116 26.09 11.40 -24.84
CA GLY A 116 26.12 10.32 -23.86
C GLY A 116 26.20 8.92 -24.48
N LEU A 117 26.06 7.90 -23.64
CA LEU A 117 26.02 6.50 -24.09
C LEU A 117 24.58 6.16 -24.54
N VAL A 118 24.41 5.66 -25.76
CA VAL A 118 23.12 5.20 -26.27
C VAL A 118 23.13 3.68 -26.35
N ILE A 119 22.24 3.08 -25.58
CA ILE A 119 22.05 1.62 -25.52
C ILE A 119 20.74 1.31 -26.22
N ASN A 120 20.82 0.58 -27.33
CA ASN A 120 19.64 0.03 -28.00
C ASN A 120 19.48 -1.43 -27.59
N ILE A 121 18.31 -1.78 -27.06
CA ILE A 121 17.97 -3.11 -26.59
C ILE A 121 16.91 -3.66 -27.52
N LEU A 122 17.17 -4.83 -28.11
CA LEU A 122 16.24 -5.58 -28.94
C LEU A 122 15.95 -6.91 -28.27
N ASP A 123 14.70 -7.18 -27.92
CA ASP A 123 14.28 -8.53 -27.53
C ASP A 123 13.98 -9.36 -28.78
N THR A 124 14.76 -10.42 -28.97
CA THR A 124 14.65 -11.34 -30.11
C THR A 124 13.48 -12.31 -30.01
N GLN A 125 12.83 -12.42 -28.83
CA GLN A 125 11.64 -13.27 -28.66
C GLN A 125 10.33 -12.51 -28.92
N THR A 126 10.24 -11.26 -28.46
CA THR A 126 9.03 -10.43 -28.61
C THR A 126 9.12 -9.46 -29.79
N GLY A 127 10.34 -9.17 -30.26
CA GLY A 127 10.60 -8.15 -31.28
C GLY A 127 10.57 -6.72 -30.74
N GLU A 128 10.42 -6.54 -29.42
CA GLU A 128 10.34 -5.23 -28.79
C GLU A 128 11.71 -4.53 -28.76
N GLN A 129 11.69 -3.22 -29.00
CA GLN A 129 12.87 -2.37 -28.98
C GLN A 129 12.74 -1.30 -27.90
N SER A 130 13.79 -1.15 -27.10
CA SER A 130 13.88 -0.11 -26.08
C SER A 130 15.21 0.62 -26.20
N GLN A 131 15.17 1.95 -26.08
CA GLN A 131 16.35 2.79 -26.17
C GLN A 131 16.58 3.51 -24.85
N ILE A 132 17.80 3.40 -24.33
CA ILE A 132 18.23 4.05 -23.10
C ILE A 132 19.38 4.99 -23.44
N ILE A 133 19.23 6.26 -23.07
CA ILE A 133 20.25 7.28 -23.25
C ILE A 133 20.78 7.66 -21.87
N ILE A 134 22.07 7.45 -21.65
CA ILE A 134 22.76 7.84 -20.43
C ILE A 134 23.52 9.13 -20.76
N PRO A 135 23.01 10.31 -20.35
CA PRO A 135 23.72 11.57 -20.57
C PRO A 135 25.04 11.58 -19.79
N ARG A 136 26.04 12.28 -20.32
CA ARG A 136 27.33 12.48 -19.65
C ARG A 136 27.24 13.43 -18.46
#